data_AF-R7NGG8-F1
#
_entry.id   AF-R7NGG8-F1
#
_cell.length_a   1.000
_cell.length_b   1.000
_cell.length_c   1.000
_cell.angle_alpha   90.00
_cell.angle_beta   90.00
_cell.angle_gamma   90.00
#
_symmetry.space_group_name_H-M   'P 1'
#
loop_
_entity.id
_entity.type
_entity.pdbx_description
1 polymer ?
#
loop_
_entity_poly.entity_id
_entity_poly.type
_entity_poly.pdbx_seq_one_letter_code
_entity_poly.pdbx_strand_id
1 'polypeptide(L)'
;MTKRGTKCYLYFDEQILAKDIILANSKINEETPDFNGVATTDEGLYKTQDDRGYSYYFRGAVTNNWVKFAGYYWRIVRINGDGSIRVIYNGISTETTGDSTMINSSQAFNSSRDRSEYVGYMYTEGEQHGNTTNSPIKDILDTWYTTNIANKEYETQISKEAGFCGDRELTSGYSWNIQTQHIIIQDMKD
;
A
#
# COMPACT_ATOMS: atom_id res chain seq x y z
N MET A 1 28.71 52.16 4.43
CA MET A 1 27.76 51.50 5.37
C MET A 1 27.44 50.11 4.84
N THR A 2 27.94 49.06 5.47
CA THR A 2 27.58 47.67 5.13
C THR A 2 26.20 47.38 5.73
N LYS A 3 25.18 47.18 4.88
CA LYS A 3 23.82 46.83 5.34
C LYS A 3 23.83 45.44 5.97
N ARG A 4 23.50 45.36 7.27
CA ARG A 4 23.19 44.09 7.95
C ARG A 4 21.90 43.49 7.36
N GLY A 5 21.84 42.17 7.22
CA GLY A 5 20.64 41.43 6.78
C GLY A 5 20.49 41.23 5.27
N THR A 6 21.54 41.34 4.47
CA THR A 6 21.48 41.14 3.00
C THR A 6 21.69 39.69 2.55
N LYS A 7 21.92 38.75 3.47
CA LYS A 7 22.11 37.33 3.17
C LYS A 7 21.37 36.47 4.19
N CYS A 8 20.49 35.62 3.70
CA CYS A 8 19.95 34.48 4.43
C CYS A 8 20.65 33.23 3.92
N TYR A 9 21.21 32.44 4.83
CA TYR A 9 21.73 31.12 4.49
C TYR A 9 20.59 30.12 4.70
N LEU A 10 20.09 29.55 3.60
CA LEU A 10 19.20 28.40 3.66
C LEU A 10 20.09 27.17 3.90
N TYR A 11 19.95 26.60 5.08
CA TYR A 11 20.52 25.30 5.40
C TYR A 11 19.51 24.25 4.97
N PHE A 12 19.92 23.37 4.06
CA PHE A 12 19.18 22.17 3.72
C PHE A 12 19.93 21.00 4.36
N ASP A 13 19.33 20.38 5.35
CA ASP A 13 19.83 19.10 5.85
C ASP A 13 19.45 18.03 4.84
N GLU A 14 20.46 17.38 4.25
CA GLU A 14 20.26 16.24 3.36
C GLU A 14 19.75 15.07 4.20
N GLN A 15 18.45 14.81 4.14
CA GLN A 15 17.86 13.65 4.79
C GLN A 15 18.09 12.42 3.92
N ILE A 16 18.78 11.42 4.47
CA ILE A 16 18.93 10.13 3.82
C ILE A 16 17.55 9.47 3.76
N LEU A 17 17.03 9.27 2.54
CA LEU A 17 15.74 8.64 2.35
C LEU A 17 15.88 7.12 2.43
N ALA A 18 14.87 6.44 2.98
CA ALA A 18 14.85 4.98 3.07
C ALA A 18 15.05 4.30 1.71
N LYS A 19 14.50 4.89 0.64
CA LYS A 19 14.69 4.40 -0.73
C LYS A 19 16.16 4.34 -1.12
N ASP A 20 16.96 5.36 -0.77
CA ASP A 20 18.36 5.46 -1.20
C ASP A 20 19.20 4.38 -0.51
N ILE A 21 18.90 4.11 0.77
CA ILE A 21 19.51 3.01 1.53
C ILE A 21 19.16 1.66 0.90
N ILE A 22 17.89 1.43 0.55
CA ILE A 22 17.45 0.16 -0.03
C ILE A 22 18.13 -0.09 -1.38
N LEU A 23 18.17 0.94 -2.24
CA LEU A 23 18.79 0.86 -3.56
C LEU A 23 20.30 0.60 -3.46
N ALA A 24 20.99 1.27 -2.54
CA ALA A 24 22.43 1.08 -2.34
C ALA A 24 22.79 -0.34 -1.82
N ASN A 25 21.87 -0.99 -1.11
CA ASN A 25 22.08 -2.32 -0.53
C ASN A 25 21.52 -3.47 -1.38
N SER A 26 21.06 -3.19 -2.60
CA SER A 26 20.40 -4.18 -3.45
C SER A 26 21.05 -4.26 -4.83
N LYS A 27 21.08 -5.46 -5.41
CA LYS A 27 21.34 -5.62 -6.84
C LYS A 27 20.17 -5.05 -7.62
N ILE A 28 20.44 -4.12 -8.56
CA ILE A 28 19.42 -3.53 -9.43
C ILE A 28 19.57 -4.13 -10.83
N ASN A 29 18.47 -4.63 -11.37
CA ASN A 29 18.34 -5.17 -12.70
C ASN A 29 17.47 -4.21 -13.54
N GLU A 30 17.87 -3.92 -14.76
CA GLU A 30 17.16 -2.97 -15.65
C GLU A 30 16.35 -3.68 -16.74
N GLU A 31 16.59 -4.97 -16.95
CA GLU A 31 15.83 -5.81 -17.85
C GLU A 31 14.44 -6.15 -17.28
N THR A 32 13.51 -6.54 -18.16
CA THR A 32 12.23 -7.10 -17.72
C THR A 32 12.41 -8.58 -17.40
N PRO A 33 12.08 -9.05 -16.18
CA PRO A 33 12.21 -10.46 -15.84
C PRO A 33 11.13 -11.29 -16.53
N ASP A 34 11.39 -12.59 -16.68
CA ASP A 34 10.38 -13.54 -17.14
C ASP A 34 9.41 -13.89 -15.99
N PHE A 35 8.12 -13.69 -16.22
CA PHE A 35 7.06 -13.99 -15.25
C PHE A 35 6.41 -15.37 -15.44
N ASN A 36 6.88 -16.18 -16.39
CA ASN A 36 6.35 -17.52 -16.64
C ASN A 36 6.68 -18.54 -15.53
N GLY A 37 7.51 -18.18 -14.55
CA GLY A 37 7.90 -19.04 -13.45
C GLY A 37 8.12 -18.29 -12.13
N VAL A 38 8.09 -19.06 -11.04
CA VAL A 38 8.45 -18.58 -9.70
C VAL A 38 9.97 -18.40 -9.65
N ALA A 39 10.41 -17.21 -9.25
CA ALA A 39 11.82 -16.95 -8.99
C ALA A 39 12.24 -17.56 -7.64
N THR A 40 13.25 -18.44 -7.65
CA THR A 40 13.74 -19.14 -6.45
C THR A 40 15.12 -18.70 -5.99
N THR A 41 15.80 -17.86 -6.77
CA THR A 41 17.12 -17.29 -6.42
C THR A 41 16.98 -15.86 -5.92
N ASP A 42 17.98 -15.36 -5.21
CA ASP A 42 18.06 -13.93 -4.87
C ASP A 42 18.38 -13.12 -6.15
N GLU A 43 17.33 -12.57 -6.77
CA GLU A 43 17.45 -11.77 -7.99
C GLU A 43 17.61 -10.28 -7.70
N GLY A 44 17.22 -9.82 -6.51
CA GLY A 44 17.30 -8.43 -6.08
C GLY A 44 16.10 -7.58 -6.52
N LEU A 45 16.38 -6.35 -6.97
CA LEU A 45 15.40 -5.38 -7.45
C LEU A 45 15.34 -5.35 -8.97
N TYR A 46 14.14 -5.25 -9.51
CA TYR A 46 13.90 -4.94 -10.90
C TYR A 46 13.36 -3.52 -11.04
N LYS A 47 14.01 -2.73 -11.91
CA LYS A 47 13.65 -1.36 -12.21
C LYS A 47 12.59 -1.32 -13.31
N THR A 48 11.61 -0.46 -13.15
CA THR A 48 10.59 -0.17 -14.17
C THR A 48 10.22 1.31 -14.11
N GLN A 49 9.51 1.82 -15.10
CA GLN A 49 8.97 3.18 -15.09
C GLN A 49 7.46 3.14 -14.78
N ASP A 50 7.00 4.06 -13.95
CA ASP A 50 5.58 4.37 -13.78
C ASP A 50 5.31 5.85 -14.15
N ASP A 51 4.07 6.29 -13.98
CA ASP A 51 3.62 7.66 -14.26
C ASP A 51 4.28 8.73 -13.38
N ARG A 52 4.94 8.33 -12.29
CA ARG A 52 5.58 9.22 -11.31
C ARG A 52 7.10 9.14 -11.31
N GLY A 53 7.71 8.17 -12.00
CA GLY A 53 9.16 8.04 -12.12
C GLY A 53 9.64 6.60 -12.18
N TYR A 54 10.85 6.35 -11.68
CA TYR A 54 11.41 4.99 -11.61
C TYR A 54 10.92 4.25 -10.37
N SER A 55 10.26 3.13 -10.63
CA SER A 55 9.84 2.16 -9.63
C SER A 55 10.81 0.99 -9.55
N TYR A 56 10.83 0.34 -8.38
CA TYR A 56 11.67 -0.83 -8.12
C TYR A 56 10.86 -1.86 -7.36
N TYR A 57 10.87 -3.13 -7.76
CA TYR A 57 10.20 -4.21 -7.03
C TYR A 57 11.16 -5.37 -6.78
N PHE A 58 11.02 -5.99 -5.61
CA PHE A 58 11.82 -7.16 -5.26
C PHE A 58 11.31 -8.40 -5.99
N ARG A 59 12.24 -9.25 -6.42
CA ARG A 59 11.92 -10.55 -7.03
C ARG A 59 12.86 -11.64 -6.52
N GLY A 60 12.30 -12.84 -6.37
CA GLY A 60 13.05 -14.01 -5.93
C GLY A 60 13.21 -14.13 -4.42
N ALA A 61 14.15 -14.96 -4.00
CA ALA A 61 14.41 -15.32 -2.60
C ALA A 61 15.29 -14.28 -1.88
N VAL A 62 14.89 -13.01 -1.96
CA VAL A 62 15.62 -11.88 -1.35
C VAL A 62 15.52 -11.91 0.18
N THR A 63 16.63 -11.65 0.88
CA THR A 63 16.68 -11.66 2.35
C THR A 63 16.83 -10.27 2.97
N ASN A 64 17.17 -9.25 2.18
CA ASN A 64 17.42 -7.88 2.62
C ASN A 64 16.20 -6.95 2.48
N ASN A 65 15.01 -7.45 2.13
CA ASN A 65 13.81 -6.65 1.88
C ASN A 65 12.92 -6.49 3.12
N TRP A 66 13.52 -6.06 4.24
CA TRP A 66 12.81 -5.89 5.51
C TRP A 66 12.88 -4.46 6.00
N VAL A 67 11.81 -4.00 6.63
CA VAL A 67 11.80 -2.78 7.43
C VAL A 67 11.11 -3.04 8.77
N LYS A 68 11.65 -2.46 9.84
CA LYS A 68 10.99 -2.41 11.14
C LYS A 68 10.34 -1.04 11.30
N PHE A 69 9.03 -1.03 11.49
CA PHE A 69 8.23 0.19 11.57
C PHE A 69 7.08 -0.02 12.55
N ALA A 70 6.86 0.97 13.43
CA ALA A 70 5.87 0.91 14.50
C ALA A 70 5.95 -0.34 15.41
N GLY A 71 7.17 -0.87 15.61
CA GLY A 71 7.41 -2.08 16.42
C GLY A 71 7.20 -3.40 15.69
N TYR A 72 6.74 -3.38 14.44
CA TYR A 72 6.49 -4.57 13.63
C TYR A 72 7.47 -4.70 12.46
N TYR A 73 7.61 -5.91 11.95
CA TYR A 73 8.40 -6.22 10.78
C TYR A 73 7.50 -6.28 9.55
N TRP A 74 7.98 -5.67 8.48
CA TRP A 74 7.29 -5.60 7.21
C TRP A 74 8.22 -6.01 6.07
N ARG A 75 7.71 -6.82 5.16
CA ARG A 75 8.38 -7.12 3.89
C ARG A 75 8.21 -5.95 2.95
N ILE A 76 9.31 -5.44 2.41
CA ILE A 76 9.29 -4.45 1.35
C ILE A 76 8.97 -5.16 0.04
N VAL A 77 7.96 -4.66 -0.67
CA VAL A 77 7.54 -5.20 -1.96
C VAL A 77 8.04 -4.32 -3.11
N ARG A 78 7.86 -3.00 -2.97
CA ARG A 78 8.12 -2.04 -4.03
C ARG A 78 8.50 -0.67 -3.49
N ILE A 79 9.33 0.04 -4.23
CA ILE A 79 9.54 1.48 -4.19
C ILE A 79 8.79 2.07 -5.39
N ASN A 80 7.85 2.98 -5.18
CA ASN A 80 7.11 3.67 -6.23
C ASN A 80 7.98 4.77 -6.89
N GLY A 81 7.56 5.27 -8.06
CA GLY A 81 8.25 6.37 -8.75
C GLY A 81 8.38 7.65 -7.93
N ASP A 82 7.43 7.92 -7.04
CA ASP A 82 7.46 9.04 -6.09
C ASP A 82 8.38 8.79 -4.86
N GLY A 83 9.01 7.62 -4.78
CA GLY A 83 9.90 7.22 -3.69
C GLY A 83 9.21 6.65 -2.46
N SER A 84 7.87 6.58 -2.42
CA SER A 84 7.14 5.90 -1.35
C SER A 84 7.36 4.38 -1.41
N ILE A 85 7.29 3.71 -0.25
CA ILE A 85 7.60 2.29 -0.13
C ILE A 85 6.31 1.52 0.18
N ARG A 86 6.01 0.47 -0.62
CA ARG A 86 4.92 -0.48 -0.37
C ARG A 86 5.45 -1.66 0.44
N VAL A 87 4.76 -1.98 1.51
CA VAL A 87 5.15 -3.04 2.45
C VAL A 87 3.99 -3.98 2.77
N ILE A 88 4.31 -5.19 3.22
CA ILE A 88 3.35 -6.20 3.72
C ILE A 88 3.73 -6.56 5.15
N TYR A 89 2.74 -6.62 6.03
CA TYR A 89 2.92 -6.99 7.44
C TYR A 89 3.45 -8.41 7.60
N ASN A 90 4.37 -8.63 8.55
CA ASN A 90 4.92 -9.95 8.87
C ASN A 90 4.86 -10.30 10.37
N GLY A 91 4.41 -9.40 11.24
CA GLY A 91 4.38 -9.65 12.68
C GLY A 91 5.56 -9.05 13.44
N ILE A 92 6.01 -9.73 14.49
CA ILE A 92 6.97 -9.21 15.47
C ILE A 92 8.44 -9.58 15.19
N SER A 93 8.69 -10.39 14.15
CA SER A 93 10.03 -10.80 13.72
C SER A 93 10.06 -11.10 12.21
N THR A 94 11.26 -11.27 11.65
CA THR A 94 11.47 -11.72 10.26
C THR A 94 11.19 -13.21 10.06
N GLU A 95 11.25 -14.00 11.13
CA GLU A 95 11.08 -15.46 11.11
C GLU A 95 9.64 -15.88 11.38
N THR A 96 8.72 -14.93 11.55
CA THR A 96 7.31 -15.21 11.79
C THR A 96 6.70 -15.94 10.59
N THR A 97 5.94 -17.01 10.85
CA THR A 97 5.25 -17.81 9.83
C THR A 97 3.81 -18.14 10.25
N GLY A 98 2.98 -18.56 9.28
CA GLY A 98 1.59 -18.97 9.53
C GLY A 98 0.73 -17.83 10.04
N ASP A 99 -0.25 -18.13 10.90
CA ASP A 99 -1.21 -17.16 11.44
C ASP A 99 -0.58 -15.92 12.10
N SER A 100 0.65 -16.04 12.61
CA SER A 100 1.35 -14.92 13.25
C SER A 100 1.80 -13.84 12.25
N THR A 101 1.76 -14.10 10.95
CA THR A 101 1.97 -13.08 9.91
C THR A 101 0.71 -12.27 9.61
N MET A 102 -0.41 -12.56 10.28
CA MET A 102 -1.69 -11.88 10.11
C MET A 102 -2.00 -11.01 11.32
N ILE A 103 -2.70 -9.89 11.10
CA ILE A 103 -3.24 -9.06 12.19
C ILE A 103 -4.33 -9.83 12.97
N ASN A 104 -5.09 -10.66 12.25
CA ASN A 104 -6.09 -11.55 12.80
C ASN A 104 -6.30 -12.72 11.84
N SER A 105 -6.17 -13.97 12.31
CA SER A 105 -6.36 -15.18 11.49
C SER A 105 -7.73 -15.84 11.67
N SER A 106 -8.55 -15.35 12.61
CA SER A 106 -9.82 -15.98 12.99
C SER A 106 -11.04 -15.24 12.45
N GLN A 107 -10.89 -13.98 12.05
CA GLN A 107 -11.98 -13.16 11.57
C GLN A 107 -12.29 -13.47 10.10
N ALA A 108 -13.51 -13.91 9.82
CA ALA A 108 -14.01 -13.97 8.45
C ALA A 108 -14.08 -12.56 7.85
N PHE A 109 -13.84 -12.45 6.54
CA PHE A 109 -13.85 -11.17 5.82
C PHE A 109 -15.16 -10.39 6.09
N ASN A 110 -16.29 -11.07 5.93
CA ASN A 110 -17.61 -10.55 6.27
C ASN A 110 -18.50 -11.65 6.89
N SER A 111 -19.50 -11.24 7.67
CA SER A 111 -20.46 -12.15 8.30
C SER A 111 -21.41 -12.76 7.28
N SER A 112 -21.81 -11.96 6.29
CA SER A 112 -22.60 -12.39 5.12
C SER A 112 -21.67 -12.67 3.94
N ARG A 113 -22.06 -13.57 3.04
CA ARG A 113 -21.17 -14.08 1.96
C ARG A 113 -21.86 -14.55 0.69
N ASP A 114 -23.18 -14.49 0.66
CA ASP A 114 -24.03 -15.03 -0.41
C ASP A 114 -24.31 -14.01 -1.51
N ARG A 115 -23.76 -12.79 -1.39
CA ARG A 115 -23.90 -11.72 -2.37
C ARG A 115 -22.58 -11.00 -2.62
N SER A 116 -22.45 -10.44 -3.81
CA SER A 116 -21.21 -9.83 -4.30
C SER A 116 -20.80 -8.57 -3.52
N GLU A 117 -21.75 -7.80 -2.96
CA GLU A 117 -21.41 -6.62 -2.16
C GLU A 117 -20.57 -6.96 -0.91
N TYR A 118 -20.73 -8.17 -0.34
CA TYR A 118 -20.11 -8.55 0.93
C TYR A 118 -18.60 -8.79 0.83
N VAL A 119 -18.02 -8.81 -0.38
CA VAL A 119 -16.56 -8.86 -0.60
C VAL A 119 -15.89 -7.49 -0.52
N GLY A 120 -16.67 -6.42 -0.33
CA GLY A 120 -16.15 -5.07 -0.14
C GLY A 120 -15.61 -4.83 1.27
N TYR A 121 -14.56 -4.00 1.37
CA TYR A 121 -14.08 -3.49 2.65
C TYR A 121 -15.18 -2.72 3.41
N MET A 122 -16.05 -2.05 2.65
CA MET A 122 -17.38 -1.59 3.04
C MET A 122 -18.40 -2.10 2.02
N TYR A 123 -19.68 -2.12 2.40
CA TYR A 123 -20.78 -2.55 1.54
C TYR A 123 -22.08 -1.74 1.81
N THR A 124 -23.02 -1.76 0.87
CA THR A 124 -24.43 -1.39 1.08
C THR A 124 -25.26 -2.50 0.47
N GLU A 125 -26.29 -2.97 1.17
CA GLU A 125 -27.16 -4.02 0.64
C GLU A 125 -27.87 -3.53 -0.64
N GLY A 126 -27.80 -4.34 -1.71
CA GLY A 126 -28.40 -3.94 -2.99
C GLY A 126 -27.51 -3.04 -3.86
N GLU A 127 -26.34 -2.63 -3.39
CA GLU A 127 -25.37 -1.86 -4.19
C GLU A 127 -24.07 -2.63 -4.35
N GLN A 128 -23.63 -2.82 -5.59
CA GLN A 128 -22.40 -3.55 -5.88
C GLN A 128 -21.13 -2.88 -5.28
N HIS A 129 -21.14 -1.56 -5.15
CA HIS A 129 -20.02 -0.75 -4.66
C HIS A 129 -20.45 0.21 -3.54
N GLY A 130 -21.44 -0.20 -2.75
CA GLY A 130 -21.91 0.60 -1.63
C GLY A 130 -20.86 0.73 -0.52
N ASN A 131 -20.91 1.85 0.21
CA ASN A 131 -19.95 2.18 1.27
C ASN A 131 -20.66 2.68 2.55
N THR A 132 -21.85 2.18 2.85
CA THR A 132 -22.62 2.62 4.03
C THR A 132 -22.37 1.78 5.28
N THR A 133 -21.95 0.53 5.12
CA THR A 133 -21.75 -0.45 6.19
C THR A 133 -20.32 -0.98 6.18
N ASN A 134 -19.67 -1.00 7.35
CA ASN A 134 -18.35 -1.61 7.49
C ASN A 134 -18.42 -3.14 7.41
N SER A 135 -17.41 -3.75 6.80
CA SER A 135 -17.17 -5.19 6.97
C SER A 135 -16.50 -5.46 8.34
N PRO A 136 -16.72 -6.64 8.94
CA PRO A 136 -15.96 -7.10 10.10
C PRO A 136 -14.43 -7.00 9.94
N ILE A 137 -13.89 -7.29 8.75
CA ILE A 137 -12.44 -7.17 8.52
C ILE A 137 -11.97 -5.71 8.57
N LYS A 138 -12.81 -4.76 8.13
CA LYS A 138 -12.52 -3.33 8.24
C LYS A 138 -12.44 -2.90 9.68
N ASP A 139 -13.37 -3.32 10.52
CA ASP A 139 -13.36 -2.95 11.93
C ASP A 139 -12.07 -3.45 12.63
N ILE A 140 -11.63 -4.68 12.32
CA ILE A 140 -10.37 -5.24 12.84
C ILE A 140 -9.15 -4.48 12.34
N LEU A 141 -9.03 -4.27 11.03
CA LEU A 141 -7.87 -3.63 10.42
C LEU A 141 -7.76 -2.15 10.79
N ASP A 142 -8.87 -1.41 10.76
CA ASP A 142 -8.89 -0.01 11.15
C ASP A 142 -8.57 0.15 12.63
N THR A 143 -9.12 -0.69 13.51
CA THR A 143 -8.79 -0.65 14.95
C THR A 143 -7.30 -0.89 15.17
N TRP A 144 -6.72 -1.89 14.49
CA TRP A 144 -5.29 -2.18 14.57
C TRP A 144 -4.45 -1.00 14.05
N TYR A 145 -4.82 -0.45 12.89
CA TYR A 145 -4.12 0.68 12.27
C TYR A 145 -4.17 1.93 13.15
N THR A 146 -5.34 2.29 13.68
CA THR A 146 -5.50 3.42 14.57
C THR A 146 -4.71 3.25 15.86
N THR A 147 -4.72 2.04 16.45
CA THR A 147 -4.01 1.73 17.69
C THR A 147 -2.49 1.72 17.53
N ASN A 148 -1.98 1.27 16.38
CA ASN A 148 -0.55 1.04 16.19
C ASN A 148 0.16 2.10 15.35
N ILE A 149 -0.57 2.81 14.48
CA ILE A 149 0.00 3.71 13.47
C ILE A 149 -0.60 5.11 13.57
N ALA A 150 -1.91 5.28 13.29
CA ALA A 150 -2.50 6.60 13.06
C ALA A 150 -2.49 7.50 14.30
N ASN A 151 -2.83 6.96 15.48
CA ASN A 151 -2.83 7.74 16.71
C ASN A 151 -1.45 7.82 17.37
N LYS A 152 -0.37 7.66 16.60
CA LYS A 152 1.02 7.70 17.06
C LYS A 152 1.85 8.61 16.16
N GLU A 153 3.13 8.74 16.51
CA GLU A 153 4.13 9.51 15.76
C GLU A 153 4.38 9.03 14.32
N TYR A 154 3.83 7.87 13.93
CA TYR A 154 4.05 7.23 12.64
C TYR A 154 3.13 7.74 11.52
N GLU A 155 2.02 8.43 11.83
CA GLU A 155 1.04 8.85 10.81
C GLU A 155 1.66 9.73 9.72
N THR A 156 2.59 10.61 10.10
CA THR A 156 3.30 11.52 9.18
C THR A 156 4.21 10.79 8.20
N GLN A 157 4.50 9.51 8.45
CA GLN A 157 5.32 8.64 7.62
C GLN A 157 4.47 7.76 6.68
N ILE A 158 3.14 7.83 6.78
CA ILE A 158 2.22 7.09 5.91
C ILE A 158 1.87 7.94 4.69
N SER A 159 2.11 7.38 3.51
CA SER A 159 1.70 8.02 2.25
C SER A 159 0.18 8.09 2.15
N LYS A 160 -0.34 9.29 1.90
CA LYS A 160 -1.77 9.54 1.61
C LYS A 160 -2.06 9.54 0.10
N GLU A 161 -1.02 9.53 -0.72
CA GLU A 161 -1.07 9.70 -2.18
C GLU A 161 -0.89 8.38 -2.95
N ALA A 162 -0.59 7.29 -2.24
CA ALA A 162 -0.39 5.98 -2.84
C ALA A 162 -1.75 5.37 -3.23
N GLY A 163 -2.07 5.45 -4.53
CA GLY A 163 -3.23 4.77 -5.10
C GLY A 163 -3.04 3.25 -5.13
N PHE A 164 -4.09 2.52 -4.76
CA PHE A 164 -4.29 1.13 -5.12
C PHE A 164 -5.39 1.07 -6.18
N CYS A 165 -5.16 0.34 -7.26
CA CYS A 165 -6.20 0.11 -8.26
C CYS A 165 -7.28 -0.78 -7.66
N GLY A 166 -8.43 -0.20 -7.33
CA GLY A 166 -9.64 -0.95 -7.00
C GLY A 166 -10.40 -1.27 -8.26
N ASP A 167 -9.84 -2.12 -9.13
CA ASP A 167 -10.59 -2.62 -10.28
C ASP A 167 -11.68 -3.58 -9.75
N ARG A 168 -12.93 -3.10 -9.80
CA ARG A 168 -14.12 -3.86 -9.41
C ARG A 168 -15.07 -3.99 -10.60
N GLU A 169 -14.52 -4.07 -11.81
CA GLU A 169 -15.31 -4.23 -13.03
C GLU A 169 -16.22 -5.47 -12.98
N LEU A 170 -17.41 -5.30 -13.55
CA LEU A 170 -18.35 -6.39 -13.75
C LEU A 170 -17.86 -7.31 -14.85
N THR A 171 -17.89 -8.63 -14.59
CA THR A 171 -17.69 -9.62 -15.65
C THR A 171 -18.76 -9.44 -16.75
N SER A 172 -18.33 -9.43 -18.01
CA SER A 172 -19.24 -9.26 -19.14
C SER A 172 -20.20 -10.44 -19.26
N GLY A 173 -21.47 -10.17 -19.59
CA GLY A 173 -22.50 -11.20 -19.76
C GLY A 173 -23.33 -11.54 -18.51
N TYR A 174 -23.08 -10.90 -17.36
CA TYR A 174 -23.90 -11.03 -16.17
C TYR A 174 -24.61 -9.71 -15.82
N SER A 175 -25.93 -9.72 -15.74
CA SER A 175 -26.74 -8.60 -15.27
C SER A 175 -26.89 -8.67 -13.75
N TRP A 176 -25.91 -8.13 -13.02
CA TRP A 176 -26.08 -7.89 -11.58
C TRP A 176 -26.91 -6.62 -11.39
N ASN A 177 -27.90 -6.69 -10.52
CA ASN A 177 -28.94 -5.66 -10.36
C ASN A 177 -28.30 -4.35 -9.88
N ILE A 178 -28.07 -3.41 -10.80
CA ILE A 178 -27.59 -2.08 -10.45
C ILE A 178 -28.83 -1.28 -10.08
N GLN A 179 -29.19 -1.27 -8.79
CA GLN A 179 -30.13 -0.26 -8.32
C GLN A 179 -29.35 1.05 -8.12
N THR A 180 -28.86 1.63 -9.22
CA THR A 180 -28.26 2.96 -9.24
C THR A 180 -29.36 3.98 -8.95
N GLN A 181 -29.62 4.27 -7.67
CA GLN A 181 -30.14 5.58 -7.30
C GLN A 181 -28.95 6.49 -7.03
N HIS A 182 -28.19 6.81 -8.07
CA HIS A 182 -27.32 7.98 -8.04
C HIS A 182 -28.05 9.10 -8.77
N ILE A 183 -28.60 10.03 -8.00
CA ILE A 183 -28.88 11.39 -8.50
C ILE A 183 -27.51 11.96 -8.91
N ILE A 184 -27.31 12.08 -10.22
CA ILE A 184 -26.18 12.81 -10.78
C ILE A 184 -26.45 14.30 -10.53
N ILE A 185 -25.78 14.89 -9.55
CA ILE A 185 -25.46 16.32 -9.63
C ILE A 185 -24.08 16.37 -10.27
N GLN A 186 -24.07 16.60 -11.58
CA GLN A 186 -22.92 17.16 -12.27
C GLN A 186 -22.70 18.55 -11.70
N ASP A 187 -21.72 18.73 -10.82
CA ASP A 187 -21.06 20.02 -10.72
C ASP A 187 -20.05 20.10 -11.86
N MET A 188 -20.51 20.78 -12.91
CA MET A 188 -19.68 21.36 -13.94
C MET A 188 -18.71 22.33 -13.28
N LYS A 189 -17.46 22.28 -13.74
CA LYS A 189 -16.41 23.26 -13.46
C LYS A 189 -16.91 24.70 -13.58
N ASP A 190 -16.42 25.54 -12.69
CA ASP A 190 -15.52 26.65 -13.05
C ASP A 190 -14.35 26.69 -12.05
#